data_AF-A0A3C0EQC7-F1
#
_entry.id   AF-A0A3C0EQC7-F1
#
_cell.length_a   1.000
_cell.length_b   1.000
_cell.length_c   1.000
_cell.angle_alpha   90.00
_cell.angle_beta   90.00
_cell.angle_gamma   90.00
#
_symmetry.space_group_name_H-M   'P 1'
#
loop_
_entity.id
_entity.type
_entity.pdbx_description
1 polymer ?
#
loop_
_entity_poly.entity_id
_entity_poly.type
_entity_poly.pdbx_seq_one_letter_code
_entity_poly.pdbx_strand_id
1 'polypeptide(L)'
;WVVKVRVPERYLGRVKIGQELRVETAAYWSWQHGYLTGKITRMIPVVDTQATGDGVFYVEAEIPNPGYDLQPGMTATAWIKTDKAPLLMTLIY
;
A
#
# COMPACT_ATOMS: atom_id res chain seq x y z
N TRP A 1 -1.04 -11.30 -5.89
CA TRP A 1 -1.90 -11.06 -4.72
C TRP A 1 -2.34 -9.61 -4.74
N VAL A 2 -3.62 -9.33 -4.47
CA VAL A 2 -4.13 -7.95 -4.44
C VAL A 2 -4.08 -7.46 -3.00
N VAL A 3 -3.46 -6.32 -2.77
CA VAL A 3 -3.42 -5.67 -1.46
C VAL A 3 -4.10 -4.32 -1.52
N LYS A 4 -4.82 -3.93 -0.46
CA LYS A 4 -5.37 -2.57 -0.36
C LYS A 4 -4.47 -1.72 0.51
N VAL A 5 -4.13 -0.55 0.02
CA VAL A 5 -3.28 0.42 0.71
C VAL A 5 -4.11 1.65 1.02
N ARG A 6 -4.03 2.10 2.28
CA ARG A 6 -4.74 3.27 2.78
C ARG A 6 -3.96 4.53 2.44
N VAL A 7 -4.53 5.36 1.56
CA VAL A 7 -3.96 6.63 1.07
C VAL A 7 -4.73 7.82 1.63
N PRO A 8 -4.11 8.67 2.46
CA PRO A 8 -4.71 9.96 2.80
C PRO A 8 -4.92 10.82 1.55
N GLU A 9 -6.08 11.48 1.45
CA GLU A 9 -6.48 12.32 0.31
C GLU A 9 -5.43 13.36 -0.07
N ARG A 10 -4.77 13.97 0.92
CA ARG A 10 -3.66 14.92 0.71
C ARG A 10 -2.52 14.37 -0.16
N TYR A 11 -2.39 13.06 -0.27
CA TYR A 11 -1.39 12.38 -1.11
C TYR A 11 -1.97 11.77 -2.38
N LEU A 12 -3.28 11.77 -2.58
CA LEU A 12 -3.94 11.19 -3.75
C LEU A 12 -3.39 11.79 -5.06
N GLY A 13 -3.15 13.10 -5.11
CA GLY A 13 -2.57 13.76 -6.28
C GLY A 13 -1.16 13.29 -6.65
N ARG A 14 -0.48 12.54 -5.78
CA ARG A 14 0.87 12.00 -5.99
C ARG A 14 0.87 10.50 -6.32
N VAL A 15 -0.28 9.84 -6.17
CA VAL A 15 -0.47 8.41 -6.41
C VAL A 15 -1.10 8.21 -7.79
N LYS A 16 -0.50 7.35 -8.61
CA LYS A 16 -0.97 7.03 -9.96
C LYS A 16 -0.93 5.52 -10.20
N ILE A 17 -1.86 5.05 -11.03
CA ILE A 17 -1.85 3.66 -11.52
C ILE A 17 -0.55 3.40 -12.27
N GLY A 18 0.05 2.23 -12.06
CA GLY A 18 1.31 1.82 -12.65
C GLY A 18 2.57 2.18 -11.83
N GLN A 19 2.44 2.97 -10.77
CA GLN A 19 3.58 3.26 -9.88
C GLN A 19 4.04 2.02 -9.12
N GLU A 20 5.36 1.97 -8.86
CA GLU A 20 5.96 0.95 -8.01
C GLU A 20 5.56 1.18 -6.55
N LEU A 21 5.01 0.12 -5.94
CA LEU A 21 4.75 0.02 -4.52
C LEU A 21 5.80 -0.91 -3.92
N ARG A 22 6.45 -0.49 -2.85
CA ARG A 22 7.27 -1.36 -2.00
C ARG A 22 6.50 -1.69 -0.73
N VAL A 23 6.49 -2.93 -0.31
CA VAL A 23 5.81 -3.36 0.92
C VAL A 23 6.78 -4.10 1.81
N GLU A 24 6.80 -3.71 3.07
CA GLU A 24 7.54 -4.37 4.14
C GLU A 24 6.54 -4.80 5.21
N THR A 25 6.68 -6.05 5.63
CA THR A 25 5.82 -6.65 6.64
C THR A 25 6.62 -6.87 7.90
N ALA A 26 6.19 -6.28 9.01
CA ALA A 26 6.86 -6.46 10.31
C ALA A 26 6.77 -7.90 10.86
N ALA A 27 5.91 -8.75 10.27
CA ALA A 27 5.62 -10.08 10.77
C ALA A 27 6.65 -11.17 10.36
N TYR A 28 7.52 -10.90 9.37
CA TYR A 28 8.50 -11.89 8.91
C TYR A 28 9.93 -11.36 9.06
N TRP A 29 10.68 -11.97 9.98
CA TRP A 29 12.11 -11.69 10.24
C TRP A 29 12.99 -11.87 9.00
N SER A 30 12.68 -12.82 8.10
CA SER A 30 13.42 -13.01 6.85
C SER A 30 13.29 -11.84 5.87
N TRP A 31 12.32 -10.93 6.08
CA TRP A 31 12.11 -9.72 5.28
C TRP A 31 12.45 -8.44 6.06
N GLN A 32 13.08 -8.52 7.25
CA GLN A 32 13.64 -7.35 7.94
C GLN A 32 14.69 -6.59 7.10
N HIS A 33 15.12 -7.14 5.97
CA HIS A 33 16.00 -6.50 4.99
C HIS A 33 15.47 -6.53 3.54
N GLY A 34 14.21 -6.90 3.32
CA GLY A 34 13.64 -7.11 1.99
C GLY A 34 12.26 -6.47 1.83
N TYR A 35 12.10 -5.66 0.78
CA TYR A 35 10.80 -5.12 0.39
C TYR A 35 10.23 -5.93 -0.77
N LEU A 36 8.95 -6.31 -0.68
CA LEU A 36 8.22 -6.80 -1.83
C LEU A 36 7.91 -5.63 -2.75
N THR A 37 8.23 -5.76 -4.03
CA THR A 37 7.87 -4.73 -5.03
C THR A 37 6.65 -5.19 -5.81
N GLY A 38 5.62 -4.37 -5.82
CA GLY A 38 4.42 -4.54 -6.63
C GLY A 38 4.10 -3.28 -7.43
N LYS A 39 2.97 -3.31 -8.13
CA LYS A 39 2.48 -2.17 -8.91
C LYS A 39 1.05 -1.85 -8.54
N ILE A 40 0.74 -0.56 -8.51
CA ILE A 40 -0.64 -0.09 -8.32
C ILE A 40 -1.43 -0.43 -9.58
N THR A 41 -2.47 -1.24 -9.44
CA THR A 41 -3.31 -1.68 -10.56
C THR A 41 -4.63 -0.92 -10.61
N ARG A 42 -5.14 -0.49 -9.44
CA ARG A 42 -6.42 0.20 -9.36
C ARG A 42 -6.45 1.20 -8.21
N MET A 43 -7.18 2.29 -8.40
CA MET A 43 -7.50 3.23 -7.32
C MET A 43 -9.00 3.17 -7.07
N ILE A 44 -9.39 2.87 -5.83
CA ILE A 44 -10.79 2.82 -5.41
C ILE A 44 -11.09 4.09 -4.61
N PRO A 45 -11.92 4.99 -5.15
CA PRO A 45 -12.35 6.18 -4.44
C PRO A 45 -13.45 5.80 -3.43
N VAL A 46 -13.09 5.10 -2.36
CA VAL A 46 -13.95 5.00 -1.17
C VAL A 46 -13.47 6.05 -0.21
N VAL A 47 -14.12 7.21 -0.22
CA VAL A 47 -13.91 8.25 0.79
C VAL A 47 -14.60 7.79 2.07
N ASP A 48 -13.82 7.29 3.02
CA ASP A 48 -14.35 7.05 4.36
C ASP A 48 -14.54 8.41 5.05
N THR A 49 -15.78 8.90 5.06
CA THR A 49 -16.16 10.16 5.69
C THR A 49 -16.17 10.08 7.22
N GLN A 50 -16.03 8.88 7.80
CA GLN A 50 -15.93 8.67 9.25
C GLN A 50 -14.49 8.73 9.77
N ALA A 51 -13.49 8.72 8.88
CA ALA A 51 -12.11 8.96 9.25
C ALA A 51 -11.93 10.44 9.61
N THR A 52 -12.02 10.76 10.90
CA THR A 52 -11.93 12.09 11.49
C THR A 52 -10.85 12.97 10.84
N GLY A 53 -11.25 13.87 9.94
CA GLY A 53 -10.45 15.03 9.49
C GLY A 53 -9.75 14.94 8.13
N ASP A 54 -9.52 13.76 7.56
CA ASP A 54 -8.86 13.61 6.25
C ASP A 54 -9.56 12.49 5.46
N GLY A 55 -10.08 12.79 4.27
CA GLY A 55 -10.58 11.77 3.36
C GLY A 55 -9.52 10.70 3.16
N VAL A 56 -9.92 9.43 3.25
CA VAL A 56 -9.04 8.30 2.99
C VAL A 56 -9.46 7.68 1.68
N PHE A 57 -8.49 7.32 0.84
CA PHE A 57 -8.66 6.59 -0.40
C PHE A 57 -8.02 5.21 -0.27
N TYR A 58 -8.56 4.23 -0.98
CA TYR A 58 -8.01 2.88 -0.99
C TYR A 58 -7.44 2.62 -2.38
N VAL A 59 -6.18 2.20 -2.45
CA VAL A 59 -5.57 1.79 -3.72
C VAL A 59 -5.24 0.32 -3.67
N GLU A 60 -5.52 -0.38 -4.76
CA GLU A 60 -5.16 -1.77 -4.93
C GLU A 60 -3.83 -1.85 -5.66
N ALA A 61 -2.92 -2.62 -5.05
CA ALA A 61 -1.67 -2.97 -5.69
C ALA A 61 -1.57 -4.47 -5.84
N GLU A 62 -0.99 -4.88 -6.95
CA GLU A 62 -0.64 -6.26 -7.21
C GLU A 62 0.79 -6.50 -6.78
N ILE A 63 0.95 -7.43 -5.84
CA ILE A 63 2.23 -7.82 -5.28
C ILE A 63 2.44 -9.31 -5.55
N PRO A 64 3.63 -9.71 -6.07
CA PRO A 64 4.01 -11.10 -6.11
C PRO A 64 4.18 -11.60 -4.67
N ASN A 65 3.48 -12.68 -4.31
CA ASN A 65 3.58 -13.35 -3.00
C ASN A 65 4.28 -14.71 -3.15
N PRO A 66 5.56 -14.76 -3.59
CA PRO A 66 6.28 -16.02 -3.72
C PRO A 66 6.50 -16.59 -2.32
N GLY A 67 5.95 -17.78 -2.06
CA GLY A 67 6.01 -18.42 -0.73
C GLY A 67 4.69 -18.38 0.05
N TYR A 68 3.67 -17.66 -0.43
CA TYR A 68 2.37 -17.49 0.27
C TYR A 68 2.49 -16.85 1.66
N ASP A 69 3.56 -16.09 1.90
CA ASP A 69 3.86 -15.50 3.21
C ASP A 69 2.97 -14.31 3.57
N LEU A 70 2.42 -13.60 2.57
CA LEU A 70 1.36 -12.63 2.82
C LEU A 70 0.06 -13.35 3.14
N GLN A 71 -0.41 -13.20 4.37
CA GLN A 71 -1.70 -13.70 4.84
C GLN A 71 -2.73 -12.57 4.92
N PRO A 72 -4.02 -12.88 4.76
CA PRO A 72 -5.09 -11.92 4.98
C PRO A 72 -5.12 -11.44 6.45
N GLY A 73 -5.45 -10.18 6.69
CA GLY A 73 -5.49 -9.60 8.03
C GLY A 73 -4.14 -9.07 8.54
N MET A 74 -3.05 -9.27 7.79
CA MET A 74 -1.74 -8.75 8.18
C MET A 74 -1.66 -7.24 7.95
N THR A 75 -1.09 -6.55 8.94
CA THR A 75 -0.73 -5.14 8.79
C THR A 75 0.68 -5.05 8.21
N ALA A 76 0.83 -4.26 7.16
CA ALA A 76 2.12 -4.02 6.53
C ALA A 76 2.33 -2.53 6.27
N THR A 77 3.59 -2.14 6.17
CA THR A 77 3.99 -0.80 5.78
C THR A 77 4.30 -0.80 4.28
N ALA A 78 3.76 0.17 3.57
CA ALA A 78 3.96 0.31 2.14
C ALA A 78 4.57 1.67 1.79
N TRP A 79 5.48 1.69 0.83
CA TRP A 79 6.06 2.88 0.23
C TRP A 79 5.69 2.98 -1.24
N ILE A 80 4.94 4.01 -1.60
CA ILE A 80 4.74 4.35 -3.02
C ILE A 80 5.93 5.19 -3.47
N LYS A 81 6.66 4.74 -4.49
CA LYS A 81 7.61 5.59 -5.20
C LYS A 81 6.85 6.63 -6.01
N THR A 82 6.91 7.87 -5.55
CA THR A 82 6.47 9.05 -6.32
C THR A 82 7.68 9.89 -6.69
N ASP A 83 7.52 10.82 -7.63
CA ASP A 83 8.62 11.63 -8.18
C ASP A 83 9.23 12.60 -7.15
N LYS A 84 8.56 12.83 -6.01
CA LYS A 84 9.00 13.79 -4.98
C LYS A 84 9.56 13.16 -3.71
N ALA A 85 8.90 12.15 -3.15
CA ALA A 85 9.33 11.47 -1.93
C ALA A 85 8.51 10.19 -1.68
N PRO A 86 9.13 9.09 -1.21
CA PRO A 86 8.37 7.88 -0.87
C PRO A 86 7.30 8.19 0.17
N LEU A 87 6.06 7.78 -0.10
CA LEU A 87 4.94 7.95 0.81
C LEU A 87 4.80 6.71 1.67
N LEU A 88 4.90 6.85 3.00
CA LEU A 88 4.68 5.76 3.94
C LEU A 88 3.19 5.57 4.21
N MET A 89 2.73 4.33 4.07
CA MET A 89 1.31 3.99 4.05
C MET A 89 1.07 2.69 4.81
N THR A 90 -0.14 2.52 5.30
CA THR A 90 -0.55 1.27 5.96
C THR A 90 -1.38 0.43 4.98
N LEU A 91 -1.02 -0.83 4.87
CA LEU A 91 -1.73 -1.84 4.10
C LEU A 91 -2.82 -2.45 4.98
N ILE A 92 -4.03 -2.51 4.45
CA ILE A 92 -5.22 -3.04 5.14
C ILE A 92 -5.80 -4.10 4.20
N TYR A 93 -5.80 -5.36 4.61
CA TYR A 93 -6.43 -6.43 3.83
C TYR A 93 -7.29 -7.30 4.72
#